data_AF-J1KBF9-F1
#
_entry.id   AF-J1KBF9-F1
#
_cell.length_a   1.000
_cell.length_b   1.000
_cell.length_c   1.000
_cell.angle_alpha   90.00
_cell.angle_beta   90.00
_cell.angle_gamma   90.00
#
_symmetry.space_group_name_H-M   'P 1'
#
loop_
_entity.id
_entity.type
_entity.pdbx_description
1 polymer ?
#
loop_
_entity_poly.entity_id
_entity_poly.type
_entity_poly.pdbx_seq_one_letter_code
_entity_poly.pdbx_strand_id
1 'polypeptide(L)'
;MMREKIAHYQQHLQKIQTHKLDITANHQLLEEFREETKDLAATLAAQIALQEGKTSPINTLIQKSKSKNDLASRIRKKITYLSSKSPVQ
;
A
#
# COMPACT_ATOMS: atom_id res chain seq x y z
N MET A 1 2.77 -1.75 14.69
CA MET A 1 1.28 -1.75 14.63
C MET A 1 0.77 -0.46 13.96
N MET A 2 -0.46 -0.42 13.44
CA MET A 2 -1.07 0.76 12.78
C MET A 2 -0.92 2.05 13.61
N ARG A 3 -0.98 1.93 14.95
CA ARG A 3 -0.78 3.05 15.89
C ARG A 3 0.62 3.67 15.83
N GLU A 4 1.68 2.87 15.67
CA GLU A 4 3.05 3.38 15.52
C GLU A 4 3.21 4.14 14.20
N LYS A 5 2.56 3.64 13.12
CA LYS A 5 2.54 4.35 11.84
C LYS A 5 1.83 5.70 11.97
N ILE A 6 0.66 5.74 12.61
CA ILE A 6 -0.07 6.99 12.85
C ILE A 6 0.77 7.98 13.66
N ALA A 7 1.43 7.51 14.73
CA ALA A 7 2.32 8.35 15.54
C ALA A 7 3.51 8.88 14.73
N HIS A 8 4.10 8.06 13.88
CA HIS A 8 5.17 8.46 12.97
C HIS A 8 4.71 9.57 12.02
N TYR A 9 3.52 9.45 11.41
CA TYR A 9 2.97 10.49 10.55
C TYR A 9 2.64 11.78 11.30
N GLN A 10 2.05 11.68 12.49
CA GLN A 10 1.75 12.84 13.32
C GLN A 10 3.04 13.59 13.68
N GLN A 11 4.08 12.87 14.07
CA GLN A 11 5.39 13.45 14.36
C GLN A 11 6.02 14.10 13.12
N HIS A 12 5.88 13.48 11.95
CA HIS A 12 6.42 14.02 10.70
C HIS A 12 5.68 15.29 10.25
N LEU A 13 4.35 15.29 10.31
CA LEU A 13 3.49 16.46 10.03
C LEU A 13 3.78 17.64 10.97
N GLN A 14 4.11 17.36 12.23
CA GLN A 14 4.51 18.40 13.17
C GLN A 14 5.84 19.05 12.76
N LYS A 15 6.83 18.27 12.29
CA LYS A 15 8.11 18.81 11.77
C LYS A 15 7.90 19.72 10.55
N ILE A 16 6.99 19.32 9.67
CA ILE A 16 6.55 20.06 8.48
C ILE A 16 5.92 21.42 8.85
N GLN A 17 5.11 21.49 9.91
CA GLN A 17 4.51 22.75 10.35
C GLN A 17 5.53 23.72 10.97
N THR A 18 6.54 23.20 11.67
CA THR A 18 7.55 24.01 12.38
C THR A 18 8.68 24.54 11.51
N HIS A 19 8.94 23.91 10.36
CA HIS A 19 9.94 24.39 9.41
C HIS A 19 9.22 24.78 8.13
N LYS A 20 9.22 26.07 7.78
CA LYS A 20 8.89 26.56 6.43
C LYS A 20 9.66 25.68 5.45
N LEU A 21 8.99 24.70 4.85
CA LEU A 21 9.64 23.52 4.32
C LEU A 21 10.64 23.85 3.21
N ASP A 22 11.86 23.35 3.37
CA ASP A 22 12.80 23.17 2.28
C ASP A 22 12.14 22.30 1.19
N ILE A 23 12.34 22.66 -0.08
CA ILE A 23 11.74 22.02 -1.26
C ILE A 23 12.04 20.52 -1.27
N THR A 24 13.23 20.14 -0.79
CA THR A 24 13.68 18.75 -0.67
C THR A 24 12.81 17.94 0.30
N ALA A 25 12.51 18.49 1.48
CA ALA A 25 11.69 17.83 2.49
C ALA A 25 10.23 17.69 2.05
N ASN A 26 9.71 18.67 1.31
CA ASN A 26 8.39 18.57 0.68
C ASN A 26 8.31 17.45 -0.36
N HIS A 27 9.34 17.31 -1.19
CA HIS A 27 9.37 16.25 -2.19
C HIS A 27 9.44 14.87 -1.53
N GLN A 28 10.26 14.73 -0.48
CA GLN A 28 10.35 13.46 0.25
C GLN A 28 9.02 13.06 0.87
N LEU A 29 8.32 14.00 1.52
CA LEU A 29 6.99 13.76 2.07
C LEU A 29 5.98 13.35 0.99
N LEU A 30 6.00 14.03 -0.15
CA LEU A 30 5.10 13.71 -1.25
C LEU A 30 5.34 12.28 -1.77
N GLU A 31 6.58 11.82 -1.82
CA GLU A 31 6.91 10.48 -2.26
C GLU A 31 6.51 9.41 -1.23
N GLU A 32 6.73 9.67 0.06
CA GLU A 32 6.22 8.81 1.16
C GLU A 32 4.70 8.63 1.07
N PHE A 33 3.97 9.74 0.94
CA PHE A 33 2.51 9.72 0.82
C PHE A 33 2.03 8.97 -0.44
N ARG A 34 2.74 9.13 -1.56
CA ARG A 34 2.46 8.38 -2.79
C ARG A 34 2.68 6.88 -2.59
N GLU A 35 3.76 6.49 -1.94
CA GLU A 35 4.06 5.07 -1.69
C GLU A 35 3.04 4.42 -0.76
N GLU A 36 2.59 5.13 0.27
CA GLU A 36 1.52 4.67 1.14
C GLU A 36 0.18 4.55 0.44
N THR A 37 -0.16 5.51 -0.41
CA THR A 37 -1.39 5.46 -1.20
C THR A 37 -1.36 4.25 -2.13
N LYS A 38 -0.22 3.96 -2.75
CA LYS A 38 -0.02 2.75 -3.57
C LYS A 38 -0.16 1.48 -2.71
N ASP A 39 0.39 1.45 -1.50
CA ASP A 39 0.29 0.30 -0.59
C ASP A 39 -1.15 0.06 -0.09
N LEU A 40 -1.88 1.13 0.21
CA LEU A 40 -3.29 1.08 0.61
C LEU A 40 -4.16 0.60 -0.55
N ALA A 41 -4.02 1.19 -1.74
CA ALA A 41 -4.74 0.77 -2.94
C ALA A 41 -4.49 -0.72 -3.26
N ALA A 42 -3.23 -1.16 -3.14
CA ALA A 42 -2.89 -2.57 -3.34
C ALA A 42 -3.54 -3.49 -2.30
N THR A 43 -3.64 -3.05 -1.04
CA THR A 43 -4.26 -3.81 0.05
C THR A 43 -5.77 -3.94 -0.18
N LEU A 44 -6.45 -2.85 -0.55
CA LEU A 44 -7.89 -2.86 -0.85
C LEU A 44 -8.20 -3.75 -2.06
N ALA A 45 -7.45 -3.59 -3.16
CA ALA A 45 -7.62 -4.42 -4.35
C ALA A 45 -7.36 -5.91 -4.06
N ALA A 46 -6.41 -6.23 -3.18
CA ALA A 46 -6.17 -7.61 -2.74
C ALA A 46 -7.37 -8.19 -1.96
N GLN A 47 -7.98 -7.41 -1.07
CA GLN A 47 -9.18 -7.83 -0.33
C GLN A 47 -10.35 -8.09 -1.28
N ILE A 48 -10.60 -7.19 -2.24
CA ILE A 48 -11.64 -7.35 -3.26
C ILE A 48 -11.38 -8.62 -4.08
N ALA A 49 -10.14 -8.81 -4.57
CA ALA A 49 -9.78 -9.99 -5.36
C ALA A 49 -9.92 -11.31 -4.60
N LEU A 50 -9.68 -11.30 -3.28
CA LEU A 50 -9.90 -12.46 -2.41
C LEU A 50 -11.40 -12.75 -2.23
N GLN A 51 -12.20 -11.71 -2.04
CA GLN A 51 -13.66 -11.84 -1.88
C GLN A 51 -14.35 -12.29 -3.18
N GLU A 52 -13.94 -11.75 -4.32
CA GLU A 52 -14.47 -12.12 -5.65
C GLU A 52 -13.91 -13.46 -6.17
N GLY A 53 -12.82 -13.95 -5.57
CA GLY A 53 -12.19 -15.21 -5.94
C GLY A 53 -11.48 -15.18 -7.31
N LYS A 54 -11.11 -16.36 -7.81
CA LYS A 54 -10.17 -16.54 -8.94
C LYS A 54 -10.63 -15.89 -10.25
N THR A 55 -11.94 -15.71 -10.44
CA THR A 55 -12.53 -15.12 -11.65
C THR A 55 -12.55 -13.59 -11.64
N SER A 56 -12.11 -12.96 -10.55
CA SER A 56 -12.01 -11.49 -10.47
C SER A 56 -11.16 -10.92 -11.62
N PRO A 57 -11.59 -9.81 -12.24
CA PRO A 57 -10.75 -9.05 -13.18
C PRO A 57 -9.40 -8.66 -12.57
N ILE A 58 -9.34 -8.43 -11.25
CA ILE A 58 -8.09 -8.13 -10.54
C ILE A 58 -7.17 -9.34 -10.57
N ASN A 59 -7.68 -10.55 -10.34
CA ASN A 59 -6.90 -11.79 -10.44
C ASN A 59 -6.39 -12.04 -11.86
N THR A 60 -7.19 -11.70 -12.87
CA THR A 60 -6.74 -11.75 -14.28
C THR A 60 -5.62 -10.73 -14.54
N LEU A 61 -5.76 -9.51 -14.03
CA LEU A 61 -4.77 -8.43 -14.19
C LEU A 61 -3.45 -8.78 -13.51
N ILE A 62 -3.48 -9.31 -12.28
CA ILE A 62 -2.25 -9.71 -11.59
C ILE A 62 -1.56 -10.86 -12.31
N GLN A 63 -2.27 -11.82 -12.90
CA GLN A 63 -1.65 -12.93 -13.63
C GLN A 63 -1.00 -12.48 -14.94
N LYS A 64 -1.60 -11.50 -15.62
CA LYS A 64 -1.07 -10.94 -16.87
C LYS A 64 0.12 -10.02 -16.66
N SER A 65 0.28 -9.44 -15.47
CA SER A 65 1.44 -8.58 -15.18
C SER A 65 2.75 -9.38 -15.12
N LYS A 66 3.72 -8.90 -15.90
CA LYS A 66 5.11 -9.37 -15.94
C LYS A 66 6.07 -8.50 -15.13
N SER A 67 5.65 -7.29 -14.75
CA SER A 67 6.49 -6.36 -14.01
C SER A 67 6.50 -6.72 -12.53
N LYS A 68 7.67 -6.71 -11.88
CA LYS A 68 7.79 -6.97 -10.42
C LYS A 68 7.53 -5.74 -9.54
N ASN A 69 7.45 -4.57 -10.16
CA ASN A 69 7.41 -3.28 -9.46
C ASN A 69 6.10 -2.50 -9.67
N ASP A 70 5.20 -3.02 -10.50
CA ASP A 70 3.91 -2.38 -10.73
C ASP A 70 2.90 -2.65 -9.61
N LEU A 71 1.74 -1.99 -9.70
CA LEU A 71 0.65 -2.14 -8.75
C LEU A 71 0.14 -3.59 -8.70
N ALA A 72 0.11 -4.28 -9.84
CA ALA A 72 -0.33 -5.68 -9.93
C ALA A 72 0.55 -6.62 -9.10
N SER A 73 1.87 -6.42 -9.13
CA SER A 73 2.81 -7.15 -8.28
C SER A 73 2.65 -6.83 -6.79
N ARG A 74 2.37 -5.57 -6.44
CA ARG A 74 2.07 -5.19 -5.05
C ARG A 74 0.80 -5.87 -4.55
N ILE A 75 -0.26 -5.89 -5.36
CA ILE A 75 -1.52 -6.60 -5.06
C ILE A 75 -1.25 -8.09 -4.85
N ARG A 76 -0.49 -8.73 -5.75
CA ARG A 76 -0.13 -10.16 -5.62
C ARG A 76 0.56 -10.46 -4.28
N LYS A 77 1.54 -9.64 -3.88
CA LYS A 77 2.22 -9.77 -2.58
C LYS A 77 1.24 -9.63 -1.40
N LYS A 78 0.30 -8.68 -1.48
CA LYS A 78 -0.74 -8.48 -0.46
C LYS A 78 -1.69 -9.66 -0.38
N ILE A 79 -2.13 -10.22 -1.51
CA ILE A 79 -2.94 -11.45 -1.56
C ILE A 79 -2.21 -12.58 -0.85
N THR A 80 -0.95 -12.86 -1.21
CA THR A 80 -0.15 -13.92 -0.56
C THR A 80 -0.05 -13.72 0.95
N TYR A 81 0.19 -12.50 1.41
CA TYR A 81 0.27 -12.17 2.84
C TYR A 81 -1.08 -12.30 3.58
N LEU A 82 -2.18 -11.91 2.96
CA LEU A 82 -3.51 -12.00 3.56
C LEU A 82 -3.98 -13.46 3.61
N SER A 83 -3.76 -14.24 2.55
CA SER A 83 -4.09 -15.66 2.51
C SER A 83 -3.28 -16.49 3.49
N SER A 84 -2.04 -16.10 3.81
CA SER A 84 -1.22 -16.80 4.82
C SER A 84 -1.60 -16.47 6.26
N LYS A 85 -2.45 -15.45 6.48
CA LYS A 85 -2.91 -15.00 7.80
C LYS A 85 -4.34 -15.40 8.14
N SER A 86 -5.10 -15.93 7.20
CA SER A 86 -6.38 -16.57 7.52
C SER A 86 -6.10 -17.95 8.13
N PRO A 87 -6.42 -18.21 9.41
CA PRO A 87 -6.50 -19.58 9.89
C PRO A 87 -7.62 -20.26 9.11
N VAL A 88 -7.33 -21.45 8.58
CA VAL A 88 -8.35 -22.40 8.15
C VAL A 88 -9.28 -22.60 9.35
N GLN A 89 -10.55 -22.22 9.21
CA GLN A 89 -11.64 -22.77 10.02
C GLN A 89 -12.20 -23.97 9.28
#